data_AF-A0A087KBQ4-F1
#
_entry.id   AF-A0A087KBQ4-F1
#
_cell.length_a   1.000
_cell.length_b   1.000
_cell.length_c   1.000
_cell.angle_alpha   90.00
_cell.angle_beta   90.00
_cell.angle_gamma   90.00
#
_symmetry.space_group_name_H-M   'P 1'
#
loop_
_entity.id
_entity.type
_entity.pdbx_description
1 polymer ?
#
loop_
_entity_poly.entity_id
_entity_poly.type
_entity_poly.pdbx_seq_one_letter_code
_entity_poly.pdbx_strand_id
1 'polypeptide(L)'
;MTTPNELRLLPWSGPADKPCYLSTDDPDGYMSRLADGIEAIQLGTASELLEEASEALDNQGTSLDDMRCLVKELTGALRDVYRVATSRGRLRATSHPSESAY
;
A
#
# COMPACT_ATOMS: atom_id res chain seq x y z
N MET A 1 23.08 -1.04 -19.10
CA MET A 1 22.90 -1.95 -17.96
C MET A 1 21.95 -1.26 -17.01
N THR A 2 20.67 -1.62 -17.03
CA THR A 2 19.69 -1.08 -16.08
C THR A 2 20.03 -1.64 -14.71
N THR A 3 20.33 -0.77 -13.76
CA THR A 3 20.61 -1.14 -12.39
C THR A 3 19.35 -1.80 -11.79
N PRO A 4 19.42 -2.99 -11.18
CA PRO A 4 18.26 -3.70 -10.63
C PRO A 4 17.53 -2.98 -9.47
N ASN A 5 17.89 -1.74 -9.14
CA ASN A 5 17.64 -1.08 -7.86
C ASN A 5 16.61 0.08 -7.91
N GLU A 6 15.95 0.32 -9.06
CA GLU A 6 14.92 1.36 -9.25
C GLU A 6 13.49 0.79 -9.39
N LEU A 7 13.33 -0.52 -9.20
CA LEU A 7 12.05 -1.19 -9.39
C LEU A 7 11.03 -0.80 -8.32
N ARG A 8 10.02 -0.01 -8.69
CA ARG A 8 8.90 0.37 -7.82
C ARG A 8 7.97 -0.81 -7.62
N LEU A 9 7.67 -1.16 -6.37
CA LEU A 9 6.61 -2.13 -6.08
C LEU A 9 5.24 -1.47 -6.34
N LEU A 10 4.41 -2.11 -7.17
CA LEU A 10 3.08 -1.64 -7.48
C LEU A 10 2.06 -2.04 -6.40
N PRO A 11 1.01 -1.23 -6.14
CA PRO A 11 0.03 -1.50 -5.08
C PRO A 11 -0.91 -2.67 -5.39
N TRP A 12 -0.96 -3.16 -6.63
CA TRP A 12 -1.70 -4.37 -7.03
C TRP A 12 -0.78 -5.58 -7.20
N SER A 13 -1.32 -6.76 -6.97
CA SER A 13 -0.64 -8.03 -7.26
C SER A 13 -0.65 -8.36 -8.75
N GLY A 14 0.40 -9.05 -9.20
CA GLY A 14 0.43 -9.70 -10.48
C GLY A 14 -0.27 -11.06 -10.46
N PRO A 15 -0.19 -11.82 -11.56
CA PRO A 15 -0.72 -13.16 -11.63
C PRO A 15 -0.25 -14.04 -10.46
N ALA A 16 -1.17 -14.83 -9.89
CA ALA A 16 -0.92 -15.71 -8.75
C ALA A 16 -0.43 -14.98 -7.48
N ASP A 17 -0.98 -13.81 -7.18
CA ASP A 17 -0.67 -12.99 -6.00
C ASP A 17 0.80 -12.58 -5.85
N LYS A 18 1.56 -12.65 -6.95
CA LYS A 18 2.98 -12.30 -6.93
C LYS A 18 3.18 -10.78 -6.87
N PRO A 19 4.22 -10.29 -6.17
CA PRO A 19 4.59 -8.89 -6.21
C PRO A 19 4.85 -8.41 -7.64
N CYS A 20 4.27 -7.28 -8.01
CA CYS A 20 4.44 -6.64 -9.32
C CYS A 20 5.38 -5.44 -9.18
N TYR A 21 6.37 -5.36 -10.06
CA TYR A 21 7.36 -4.30 -10.05
C TYR A 21 7.31 -3.51 -11.36
N LEU A 22 7.44 -2.19 -11.24
CA LEU A 22 7.57 -1.26 -12.35
C LEU A 22 9.03 -0.82 -12.47
N SER A 23 9.62 -1.06 -13.65
CA SER A 23 10.86 -0.42 -14.07
C SER A 23 10.50 0.83 -14.86
N THR A 24 10.89 2.00 -14.38
CA THR A 24 10.64 3.27 -15.08
C THR A 24 11.80 4.23 -14.82
N ASP A 25 12.26 4.88 -15.88
CA ASP A 25 13.27 5.94 -15.80
C ASP A 25 12.64 7.30 -15.44
N ASP A 26 11.30 7.37 -15.50
CA ASP A 26 10.48 8.53 -15.12
C ASP A 26 9.64 8.20 -13.88
N PRO A 27 9.96 8.75 -12.70
CA PRO A 27 9.21 8.52 -11.47
C PRO A 27 7.80 9.14 -11.52
N ASP A 28 7.54 10.09 -12.41
CA ASP A 28 6.24 10.75 -12.59
C ASP A 28 5.47 10.22 -13.82
N GLY A 29 5.96 9.12 -14.43
CA GLY A 29 5.34 8.50 -15.59
C GLY A 29 3.91 8.00 -15.34
N TYR A 30 3.19 7.68 -16.41
CA TYR A 30 1.77 7.28 -16.34
C TYR A 30 1.50 6.14 -15.34
N MET A 31 2.35 5.10 -15.35
CA MET A 31 2.20 3.95 -14.44
C MET A 31 2.50 4.32 -12.98
N SER A 32 3.42 5.25 -12.73
CA SER A 32 3.71 5.76 -11.39
C SER A 32 2.53 6.55 -10.84
N ARG A 33 1.93 7.44 -11.65
CA ARG A 33 0.72 8.19 -11.24
C ARG A 33 -0.48 7.29 -11.02
N LEU A 34 -0.63 6.24 -11.83
CA LEU A 34 -1.66 5.22 -11.61
C LEU A 34 -1.43 4.49 -10.29
N ALA A 35 -0.18 4.13 -9.99
CA ALA A 35 0.18 3.55 -8.70
C ALA A 35 -0.15 4.51 -7.54
N ASP A 36 0.22 5.79 -7.65
CA ASP A 36 -0.09 6.80 -6.64
C ASP A 36 -1.60 6.94 -6.41
N GLY A 37 -2.40 6.93 -7.48
CA GLY A 37 -3.86 7.00 -7.38
C GLY A 37 -4.46 5.77 -6.67
N ILE A 38 -3.98 4.57 -7.00
CA ILE A 38 -4.46 3.34 -6.34
C ILE A 38 -4.02 3.30 -4.87
N GLU A 39 -2.80 3.73 -4.56
CA GLU A 39 -2.33 3.85 -3.17
C GLU A 39 -3.21 4.82 -2.37
N ALA A 40 -3.60 5.96 -2.95
CA ALA A 40 -4.48 6.92 -2.30
C ALA A 40 -5.87 6.32 -2.02
N ILE A 41 -6.44 5.56 -2.96
CA ILE A 41 -7.71 4.86 -2.77
C ILE A 41 -7.61 3.83 -1.65
N GLN A 42 -6.56 2.99 -1.66
CA GLN A 42 -6.35 1.96 -0.62
C GLN A 42 -6.20 2.57 0.78
N LEU A 43 -5.47 3.69 0.90
CA LEU A 43 -5.33 4.42 2.16
C LEU A 43 -6.66 5.05 2.61
N GLY A 44 -7.46 5.57 1.68
CA GLY A 44 -8.80 6.08 1.96
C GLY A 44 -9.73 4.99 2.50
N THR A 45 -9.80 3.84 1.81
CA THR A 45 -10.59 2.68 2.27
C THR A 45 -10.13 2.18 3.63
N ALA A 46 -8.83 2.15 3.90
CA ALA A 46 -8.31 1.80 5.22
C ALA A 46 -8.76 2.79 6.31
N SER A 47 -8.81 4.09 5.99
CA SER A 47 -9.31 5.11 6.92
C SER A 47 -10.79 4.90 7.25
N GLU A 48 -11.63 4.68 6.23
CA GLU A 48 -13.06 4.43 6.39
C GLU A 48 -13.32 3.19 7.26
N LEU A 49 -12.60 2.09 7.00
CA LEU A 49 -12.72 0.85 7.80
C LEU A 49 -12.26 1.02 9.25
N LEU A 50 -11.28 1.89 9.52
CA LEU A 50 -10.86 2.19 10.88
C LEU A 50 -11.92 3.00 11.65
N GLU A 51 -12.63 3.90 10.97
CA GLU A 51 -13.77 4.62 11.54
C GLU A 51 -14.91 3.65 11.86
N GLU A 52 -15.30 2.80 10.91
CA GLU A 52 -16.33 1.77 11.12
C GLU A 52 -15.97 0.81 12.27
N ALA A 53 -14.70 0.39 12.35
CA ALA A 53 -14.23 -0.45 13.44
C ALA A 53 -14.28 0.25 14.81
N SER A 54 -14.01 1.54 14.86
CA SER A 54 -14.12 2.32 16.09
C SER A 54 -15.57 2.40 16.54
N GLU A 55 -16.50 2.69 15.62
CA GLU A 55 -17.94 2.72 15.91
C GLU A 55 -18.48 1.35 16.35
N ALA A 56 -18.05 0.28 15.67
CA ALA A 56 -18.46 -1.08 15.99
C ALA A 56 -18.02 -1.54 17.39
N LEU A 57 -16.83 -1.09 17.85
CA LEU A 57 -16.31 -1.37 19.19
C LEU A 57 -17.09 -0.65 20.29
N ASP A 58 -17.59 0.55 20.01
CA ASP A 58 -18.40 1.34 20.95
C ASP A 58 -19.87 0.87 20.99
N ASN A 59 -20.33 0.16 19.96
CA ASN A 59 -21.69 -0.33 19.86
C ASN A 59 -21.88 -1.75 20.43
N GLN A 60 -22.56 -1.86 21.57
CA GLN A 60 -22.90 -3.15 22.20
C GLN A 60 -23.88 -4.02 21.37
N GLY A 61 -24.51 -3.46 20.34
CA GLY A 61 -25.41 -4.16 19.42
C GLY A 61 -24.72 -4.84 18.24
N THR A 62 -23.41 -4.65 18.03
CA THR A 62 -22.69 -5.23 16.90
C THR A 62 -22.66 -6.75 17.02
N SER A 63 -23.14 -7.45 15.98
CA SER A 63 -23.15 -8.91 16.01
C SER A 63 -21.74 -9.48 15.83
N LEU A 64 -21.55 -10.73 16.29
CA LEU A 64 -20.27 -11.43 16.13
C LEU A 64 -19.92 -11.67 14.66
N ASP A 65 -20.91 -11.79 13.78
CA ASP A 65 -20.70 -12.00 12.35
C ASP A 65 -20.31 -10.69 11.65
N ASP A 66 -20.91 -9.56 12.03
CA ASP A 66 -20.50 -8.24 11.54
C ASP A 66 -19.07 -7.93 11.97
N MET A 67 -18.71 -8.23 13.23
CA MET A 67 -17.33 -8.11 13.73
C MET A 67 -16.35 -8.97 12.92
N ARG A 68 -16.71 -10.21 12.59
CA ARG A 68 -15.85 -11.08 11.76
C ARG A 68 -15.68 -10.54 10.35
N CYS A 69 -16.76 -10.00 9.77
CA CYS A 69 -16.71 -9.36 8.46
C CYS A 69 -15.76 -8.16 8.48
N LEU A 70 -15.91 -7.28 9.46
CA LEU A 70 -15.10 -6.08 9.62
C LEU A 70 -13.61 -6.40 9.85
N VAL A 71 -13.31 -7.39 10.70
CA VAL A 71 -11.92 -7.85 10.91
C VAL A 71 -11.30 -8.42 9.63
N LYS A 72 -12.10 -9.11 8.80
CA LYS A 72 -11.62 -9.64 7.52
C LYS A 72 -11.29 -8.51 6.54
N GLU A 73 -12.13 -7.48 6.47
CA GLU A 73 -11.92 -6.31 5.62
C GLU A 73 -10.72 -5.49 6.09
N LEU A 74 -10.61 -5.24 7.41
CA LEU A 74 -9.44 -4.61 8.03
C LEU A 74 -8.14 -5.37 7.73
N THR A 75 -8.17 -6.69 7.76
CA THR A 75 -6.99 -7.51 7.43
C THR A 75 -6.59 -7.34 5.96
N GLY A 76 -7.57 -7.20 5.06
CA GLY A 76 -7.34 -6.87 3.66
C GLY A 76 -6.71 -5.49 3.50
N ALA A 77 -7.34 -4.46 4.06
CA ALA A 77 -6.86 -3.09 4.00
C ALA A 77 -5.46 -2.93 4.61
N LEU A 78 -5.19 -3.58 5.75
CA LEU A 78 -3.86 -3.54 6.37
C LEU A 78 -2.78 -4.17 5.48
N ARG A 79 -3.11 -5.23 4.74
CA ARG A 79 -2.17 -5.84 3.77
C ARG A 79 -1.84 -4.85 2.65
N ASP A 80 -2.85 -4.13 2.16
CA ASP A 80 -2.67 -3.11 1.13
C ASP A 80 -1.82 -1.95 1.66
N VAL A 81 -2.15 -1.41 2.84
CA VAL A 81 -1.37 -0.35 3.51
C VAL A 81 0.09 -0.79 3.74
N TYR A 82 0.31 -2.02 4.20
CA TYR A 82 1.65 -2.56 4.39
C TYR A 82 2.43 -2.61 3.06
N ARG A 83 1.76 -2.95 1.96
CA ARG A 83 2.35 -2.96 0.62
C ARG A 83 2.72 -1.55 0.15
N VAL A 84 1.84 -0.56 0.35
CA VAL A 84 2.11 0.85 0.06
C VAL A 84 3.32 1.34 0.87
N ALA A 85 3.32 1.11 2.18
CA ALA A 85 4.41 1.50 3.07
C ALA A 85 5.75 0.85 2.67
N THR A 86 5.73 -0.43 2.28
CA THR A 86 6.91 -1.13 1.77
C THR A 86 7.42 -0.52 0.48
N SER A 87 6.52 -0.19 -0.47
CA SER A 87 6.88 0.46 -1.73
C SER A 87 7.53 1.83 -1.50
N ARG A 88 6.89 2.69 -0.69
CA ARG A 88 7.38 4.03 -0.39
C ARG A 88 8.64 4.04 0.47
N GLY A 89 8.78 3.10 1.40
CA GLY A 89 10.00 2.92 2.19
C GLY A 89 11.21 2.59 1.31
N ARG A 90 11.03 1.72 0.30
CA ARG A 90 12.08 1.40 -0.68
C ARG A 90 12.44 2.62 -1.53
N LEU A 91 11.43 3.34 -2.05
CA LEU A 91 11.67 4.57 -2.82
C LEU A 91 12.42 5.63 -2.01
N ARG A 92 12.08 5.82 -0.73
CA ARG A 92 12.79 6.76 0.15
C ARG A 92 14.24 6.36 0.41
N ALA A 93 14.50 5.07 0.63
CA ALA A 93 15.85 4.55 0.81
C ALA A 93 16.72 4.74 -0.45
N THR A 94 16.11 4.73 -1.64
CA THR A 94 16.82 4.99 -2.91
C THR A 94 16.95 6.48 -3.23
N SER A 95 16.04 7.35 -2.76
CA SER A 95 16.11 8.81 -2.95
C SER A 95 17.07 9.54 -2.00
N HIS A 96 17.56 8.88 -0.95
CA HIS A 96 18.72 9.32 -0.18
C HIS A 96 19.97 8.62 -0.76
N PRO A 97 20.61 9.15 -1.81
CA PRO A 97 21.97 8.74 -2.08
C PRO A 97 22.78 9.16 -0.86
N SER A 98 23.60 8.23 -0.37
CA SER A 98 24.64 8.54 0.61
C SER A 98 25.47 9.71 0.09
N GLU A 99 25.20 10.91 0.60
CA GLU A 99 26.13 12.01 0.58
C GLU A 99 27.25 11.62 1.57
N SER A 100 28.22 10.86 1.08
CA SER A 100 29.42 10.52 1.82
C SER A 100 30.59 10.31 0.87
N ALA A 101 31.35 11.40 0.74
CA ALA A 101 32.79 11.50 0.54
C ALA A 101 33.38 10.76 -0.68
N TYR A 102 33.82 11.54 -1.68
CA TYR A 102 35.24 11.83 -1.93
C TYR A 102 35.38 13.09 -2.78
#